data_AF-A0A2S3ZGX4-F1
#
_entry.id   AF-A0A2S3ZGX4-F1
#
_cell.length_a   1.000
_cell.length_b   1.000
_cell.length_c   1.000
_cell.angle_alpha   90.00
_cell.angle_beta   90.00
_cell.angle_gamma   90.00
#
_symmetry.space_group_name_H-M   'P 1'
#
loop_
_entity.id
_entity.type
_entity.pdbx_description
1 polymer ?
#
loop_
_entity_poly.entity_id
_entity_poly.type
_entity_poly.pdbx_seq_one_letter_code
_entity_poly.pdbx_strand_id
1 'polypeptide(L)'
;MRPVSDPSLRLPNTQFCAVLNLGVLPLVAPPLPTRFALPVLDAQWLEDGAAIYIGFEEGELHFDVSERGIEHHFHNVDGVDSDISPWPAADTAQLLAWAGPFVRHVSELLEELTMDAAEAAEWSALGLTVYATSPPEPTQLEVVDLELEGEQMMLPWLGAGHVGHDHIDGPNHPIALLWNAQHEEPDLPLATAWTDPASGQPAVSARPRVDWDAVGLPEAEVLEWLEGLYLNHHLLADPEELILRAGLERIAGIR
;
A
#
# COMPACT_ATOMS: atom_id res chain seq x y z
N MET A 1 -18.37 1.56 -23.91
CA MET A 1 -17.66 0.50 -23.18
C MET A 1 -16.22 0.92 -23.16
N ARG A 2 -15.72 1.34 -21.99
CA ARG A 2 -14.30 1.66 -21.80
C ARG A 2 -13.48 0.35 -21.85
N PRO A 3 -12.22 0.38 -22.28
CA PRO A 3 -11.37 -0.79 -22.10
C PRO A 3 -11.25 -1.01 -20.59
N VAL A 4 -11.65 -2.20 -20.14
CA VAL A 4 -11.06 -2.78 -18.94
C VAL A 4 -9.65 -3.15 -19.40
N SER A 5 -8.61 -2.78 -18.65
CA SER A 5 -7.23 -3.19 -18.95
C SER A 5 -7.22 -4.68 -19.28
N ASP A 6 -6.59 -5.07 -20.38
CA ASP A 6 -6.59 -6.46 -20.83
C ASP A 6 -5.83 -7.31 -19.80
N PRO A 7 -6.50 -8.21 -19.06
CA PRO A 7 -5.86 -9.01 -18.03
C PRO A 7 -4.80 -9.97 -18.61
N SER A 8 -4.79 -10.18 -19.93
CA SER A 8 -3.75 -10.96 -20.62
C SER A 8 -2.43 -10.22 -20.81
N LEU A 9 -2.40 -8.90 -20.61
CA LEU A 9 -1.19 -8.07 -20.66
C LEU A 9 -0.58 -7.82 -19.28
N ARG A 10 -0.95 -8.61 -18.27
CA ARG A 10 -0.36 -8.53 -16.94
C ARG A 10 0.74 -9.58 -16.77
N LEU A 11 1.80 -9.21 -16.06
CA LEU A 11 2.77 -10.19 -15.57
C LEU A 11 2.07 -11.21 -14.66
N PRO A 12 2.54 -12.46 -14.61
CA PRO A 12 1.98 -13.42 -13.67
C PRO A 12 2.21 -12.95 -12.23
N ASN A 13 1.25 -13.23 -11.35
CA ASN A 13 1.47 -13.08 -9.91
C ASN A 13 2.67 -13.92 -9.48
N THR A 14 3.43 -13.40 -8.54
CA THR A 14 4.64 -14.06 -8.03
C THR A 14 4.42 -14.48 -6.58
N GLN A 15 4.76 -15.72 -6.28
CA GLN A 15 4.83 -16.20 -4.90
C GLN A 15 6.15 -15.74 -4.30
N PHE A 16 6.07 -14.97 -3.22
CA PHE A 16 7.21 -14.39 -2.52
C PHE A 16 7.21 -14.85 -1.07
N CYS A 17 8.38 -15.24 -0.58
CA CYS A 17 8.58 -15.75 0.77
C CYS A 17 9.47 -14.77 1.54
N ALA A 18 8.92 -14.15 2.58
CA ALA A 18 9.64 -13.28 3.49
C ALA A 18 9.93 -14.04 4.79
N VAL A 19 11.20 -14.20 5.13
CA VAL A 19 11.64 -14.77 6.40
C VAL A 19 12.04 -13.62 7.33
N LEU A 20 11.18 -13.32 8.30
CA LEU A 20 11.20 -12.09 9.08
C LEU A 20 11.44 -12.36 10.56
N ASN A 21 12.05 -11.40 11.26
CA ASN A 21 12.14 -11.42 12.71
C ASN A 21 10.87 -10.79 13.31
N LEU A 22 9.88 -11.62 13.60
CA LEU A 22 8.60 -11.19 14.18
C LEU A 22 8.58 -11.26 15.71
N GLY A 23 9.75 -11.39 16.35
CA GLY A 23 9.89 -11.52 17.79
C GLY A 23 9.34 -12.84 18.36
N VAL A 24 9.00 -12.83 19.64
CA VAL A 24 8.53 -14.03 20.35
C VAL A 24 7.03 -14.26 20.09
N LEU A 25 6.71 -15.35 19.39
CA LEU A 25 5.35 -15.76 19.06
C LEU A 25 5.02 -17.16 19.62
N PRO A 26 3.72 -17.48 19.84
CA PRO A 26 2.56 -16.60 19.69
C PRO A 26 2.44 -15.56 20.80
N LEU A 27 1.77 -14.45 20.52
CA LEU A 27 1.48 -13.43 21.54
C LEU A 27 0.63 -13.98 22.68
N VAL A 28 0.91 -13.51 23.90
CA VAL A 28 0.04 -13.74 25.06
C VAL A 28 -1.06 -12.68 25.05
N ALA A 29 -2.11 -12.93 24.27
CA ALA A 29 -3.28 -12.07 24.13
C ALA A 29 -4.59 -12.87 24.31
N PRO A 30 -5.68 -12.27 24.83
CA PRO A 30 -7.00 -12.88 24.73
C PRO A 30 -7.40 -13.07 23.27
N PRO A 31 -8.25 -14.03 22.89
CA PRO A 31 -8.65 -14.19 21.49
C PRO A 31 -9.41 -12.96 20.99
N LEU A 32 -9.20 -12.62 19.71
CA LEU A 32 -9.95 -11.58 19.03
C LEU A 32 -11.44 -11.98 18.95
N PRO A 33 -12.39 -11.10 19.31
CA PRO A 33 -13.82 -11.40 19.21
C PRO A 33 -14.23 -11.76 17.78
N THR A 34 -15.20 -12.66 17.61
CA THR A 34 -15.61 -13.16 16.29
C THR A 34 -16.04 -12.05 15.32
N ARG A 35 -16.65 -10.97 15.83
CA ARG A 35 -17.03 -9.82 15.00
C ARG A 35 -15.83 -9.06 14.41
N PHE A 36 -14.66 -9.22 15.03
CA PHE A 36 -13.41 -8.57 14.65
C PHE A 36 -12.43 -9.57 14.03
N ALA A 37 -12.87 -10.77 13.62
CA ALA A 37 -11.96 -11.85 13.22
C ALA A 37 -11.09 -11.56 11.98
N LEU A 38 -11.42 -10.52 11.21
CA LEU A 38 -10.74 -10.15 9.97
C LEU A 38 -10.42 -8.63 9.96
N PRO A 39 -9.50 -8.17 10.81
CA PRO A 39 -9.05 -6.78 10.76
C PRO A 39 -8.19 -6.55 9.51
N VAL A 40 -8.20 -5.32 9.00
CA VAL A 40 -7.14 -4.80 8.14
C VAL A 40 -6.09 -4.20 9.07
N LEU A 41 -4.87 -4.74 9.03
CA LEU A 41 -3.76 -4.27 9.87
C LEU A 41 -2.82 -3.40 9.05
N ASP A 42 -2.40 -2.30 9.66
CA ASP A 42 -1.38 -1.43 9.13
C ASP A 42 -0.58 -0.78 10.27
N ALA A 43 0.62 -0.33 9.98
CA ALA A 43 1.48 0.34 10.94
C ALA A 43 2.49 1.25 10.24
N GLN A 44 2.80 2.38 10.87
CA GLN A 44 3.77 3.33 10.38
C GLN A 44 4.81 3.62 11.46
N TRP A 45 6.08 3.40 11.13
CA TRP A 45 7.18 3.88 11.95
C TRP A 45 7.34 5.40 11.78
N LEU A 46 7.50 6.11 12.91
CA LEU A 46 7.61 7.55 12.96
C LEU A 46 8.90 7.95 13.69
N GLU A 47 9.42 9.15 13.44
CA GLU A 47 10.65 9.64 14.07
C GLU A 47 10.58 9.59 15.62
N ASP A 48 9.40 9.86 16.18
CA ASP A 48 9.16 9.90 17.64
C ASP A 48 8.32 8.71 18.16
N GLY A 49 8.14 7.65 17.37
CA GLY A 49 7.38 6.47 17.81
C GLY A 49 6.75 5.64 16.70
N ALA A 50 5.48 5.25 16.88
CA ALA A 50 4.76 4.42 15.93
C ALA A 50 3.26 4.75 15.91
N ALA A 51 2.65 4.64 14.73
CA ALA A 51 1.20 4.60 14.58
C ALA A 51 0.77 3.20 14.15
N ILE A 52 -0.27 2.64 14.77
CA ILE A 52 -0.78 1.30 14.46
C ILE A 52 -2.29 1.37 14.23
N TYR A 53 -2.74 0.79 13.12
CA TYR A 53 -4.10 0.90 12.63
C TYR A 53 -4.75 -0.47 12.56
N ILE A 54 -5.96 -0.57 13.11
CA ILE A 54 -6.76 -1.80 13.14
C ILE A 54 -8.13 -1.48 12.55
N GLY A 55 -8.26 -1.72 11.25
CA GLY A 55 -9.43 -1.37 10.45
C GLY A 55 -10.48 -2.48 10.37
N PHE A 56 -11.74 -2.07 10.35
CA PHE A 56 -12.92 -2.91 10.14
C PHE A 56 -13.93 -2.19 9.24
N GLU A 57 -14.94 -2.91 8.74
CA GLU A 57 -16.00 -2.33 7.89
C GLU A 57 -16.74 -1.16 8.57
N GLU A 58 -16.91 -1.20 9.89
CA GLU A 58 -17.67 -0.20 10.65
C GLU A 58 -16.84 0.99 11.15
N GLY A 59 -15.51 0.93 11.01
CA GLY A 59 -14.58 1.92 11.55
C GLY A 59 -13.23 1.33 11.93
N GLU A 60 -12.39 2.14 12.56
CA GLU A 60 -10.99 1.81 12.84
C GLU A 60 -10.61 2.14 14.28
N LEU A 61 -9.63 1.41 14.81
CA LEU A 61 -8.98 1.67 16.08
C LEU A 61 -7.52 2.02 15.80
N HIS A 62 -7.13 3.24 16.17
CA HIS A 62 -5.79 3.77 15.94
C HIS A 62 -5.05 3.84 17.27
N PHE A 63 -3.75 3.55 17.25
CA PHE A 63 -2.86 3.67 18.38
C PHE A 63 -1.68 4.57 18.04
N ASP A 64 -1.45 5.56 18.89
CA ASP A 64 -0.27 6.41 18.86
C ASP A 64 0.68 5.97 19.97
N VAL A 65 1.85 5.47 19.59
CA VAL A 65 2.89 5.01 20.51
C VAL A 65 4.01 6.04 20.53
N SER A 66 4.35 6.52 21.72
CA SER A 66 5.46 7.44 21.94
C SER A 66 6.17 7.13 23.25
N GLU A 67 7.24 7.86 23.56
CA GLU A 67 7.90 7.79 24.88
C GLU A 67 6.94 8.04 26.06
N ARG A 68 5.83 8.76 25.84
CA ARG A 68 4.85 9.07 26.88
C ARG A 68 3.90 7.92 27.18
N GLY A 69 3.82 6.94 26.28
CA GLY A 69 2.95 5.78 26.39
C GLY A 69 2.19 5.50 25.09
N ILE A 70 1.16 4.67 25.24
CA ILE A 70 0.29 4.24 24.15
C ILE A 70 -1.07 4.90 24.36
N GLU A 71 -1.44 5.77 23.43
CA GLU A 71 -2.76 6.40 23.34
C GLU A 71 -3.55 5.73 22.21
N HIS A 72 -4.88 5.83 22.26
CA HIS A 72 -5.73 5.30 21.20
C HIS A 72 -6.96 6.17 20.98
N HIS A 73 -7.44 6.18 19.75
CA HIS A 73 -8.66 6.85 19.33
C HIS A 73 -9.37 6.00 18.27
N PHE A 74 -10.58 6.39 17.89
CA PHE A 74 -11.40 5.65 16.94
C PHE A 74 -11.71 6.51 15.71
N HIS A 75 -11.83 5.85 14.57
CA HIS A 75 -12.46 6.43 13.38
C HIS A 75 -13.77 5.71 13.11
N ASN A 76 -14.81 6.46 12.75
CA ASN A 76 -16.04 5.84 12.24
C ASN A 76 -15.91 5.46 10.76
N VAL A 77 -16.97 4.87 10.18
CA VAL A 77 -17.02 4.51 8.75
C VAL A 77 -16.76 5.66 7.78
N ASP A 78 -16.98 6.91 8.20
CA ASP A 78 -16.71 8.12 7.40
C ASP A 78 -15.28 8.65 7.61
N GLY A 79 -14.45 7.94 8.38
CA GLY A 79 -13.07 8.33 8.72
C GLY A 79 -12.97 9.46 9.75
N VAL A 80 -14.07 9.80 10.45
CA VAL A 80 -14.09 10.88 11.44
C VAL A 80 -13.50 10.39 12.76
N ASP A 81 -12.45 11.08 13.21
CA ASP A 81 -11.79 10.89 14.50
C ASP A 81 -12.74 11.12 15.69
N SER A 82 -12.65 10.25 16.70
CA SER A 82 -13.46 10.29 17.91
C SER A 82 -12.88 9.49 19.07
N ASP A 83 -13.07 9.99 20.29
CA ASP A 83 -12.89 9.22 21.53
C ASP A 83 -14.01 8.18 21.78
N ILE A 84 -15.07 8.20 20.97
CA ILE A 84 -16.23 7.33 21.14
C ILE A 84 -16.12 6.16 20.15
N SER A 85 -16.02 4.96 20.71
CA SER A 85 -16.00 3.74 19.91
C SER A 85 -17.24 3.61 19.01
N PRO A 86 -17.08 3.26 17.72
CA PRO A 86 -18.20 2.96 16.83
C PRO A 86 -18.89 1.64 17.21
N TRP A 87 -18.30 0.85 18.11
CA TRP A 87 -18.79 -0.46 18.52
C TRP A 87 -19.44 -0.45 19.91
N PRO A 88 -20.25 -1.48 20.23
CA PRO A 88 -20.78 -1.66 21.59
C PRO A 88 -19.67 -1.80 22.62
N ALA A 89 -19.84 -1.17 23.79
CA ALA A 89 -18.81 -1.08 24.83
C ALA A 89 -18.20 -2.44 25.26
N ALA A 90 -19.00 -3.51 25.29
CA ALA A 90 -18.51 -4.85 25.63
C ALA A 90 -17.55 -5.43 24.57
N ASP A 91 -17.78 -5.09 23.31
CA ASP A 91 -16.93 -5.50 22.20
C ASP A 91 -15.67 -4.64 22.13
N THR A 92 -15.82 -3.32 22.30
CA THR A 92 -14.69 -2.38 22.42
C THR A 92 -13.72 -2.81 23.51
N ALA A 93 -14.22 -3.18 24.70
CA ALA A 93 -13.38 -3.62 25.80
C ALA A 93 -12.58 -4.90 25.47
N GLN A 94 -13.18 -5.84 24.72
CA GLN A 94 -12.49 -7.05 24.29
C GLN A 94 -11.45 -6.76 23.19
N LEU A 95 -11.78 -5.89 22.24
CA LEU A 95 -10.87 -5.45 21.19
C LEU A 95 -9.63 -4.78 21.80
N LEU A 96 -9.81 -3.84 22.73
CA LEU A 96 -8.71 -3.17 23.42
C LEU A 96 -7.85 -4.14 24.25
N ALA A 97 -8.48 -5.15 24.87
CA ALA A 97 -7.75 -6.16 25.63
C ALA A 97 -6.87 -7.06 24.74
N TRP A 98 -7.30 -7.35 23.51
CA TRP A 98 -6.48 -8.05 22.50
C TRP A 98 -5.43 -7.13 21.87
N ALA A 99 -5.80 -5.89 21.54
CA ALA A 99 -4.93 -4.95 20.85
C ALA A 99 -3.75 -4.49 21.73
N GLY A 100 -3.92 -4.37 23.04
CA GLY A 100 -2.85 -3.90 23.94
C GLY A 100 -1.55 -4.71 23.86
N PRO A 101 -1.58 -6.06 24.00
CA PRO A 101 -0.40 -6.90 23.76
C PRO A 101 0.15 -6.80 22.33
N PHE A 102 -0.72 -6.76 21.33
CA PHE A 102 -0.34 -6.66 19.92
C PHE A 102 0.42 -5.35 19.62
N VAL A 103 -0.15 -4.21 20.00
CA VAL A 103 0.42 -2.87 19.80
C VAL A 103 1.78 -2.73 20.47
N ARG A 104 1.92 -3.21 21.72
CA ARG A 104 3.22 -3.21 22.41
C ARG A 104 4.27 -3.98 21.64
N HIS A 105 3.94 -5.22 21.24
CA HIS A 105 4.87 -6.08 20.52
C HIS A 105 5.28 -5.49 19.17
N VAL A 106 4.30 -5.01 18.39
CA VAL A 106 4.57 -4.38 17.09
C VAL A 106 5.41 -3.13 17.26
N SER A 107 5.11 -2.27 18.23
CA SER A 107 5.87 -1.02 18.44
C SER A 107 7.35 -1.23 18.77
N GLU A 108 7.70 -2.37 19.38
CA GLU A 108 9.09 -2.72 19.68
C GLU A 108 9.87 -3.21 18.45
N LEU A 109 9.18 -3.69 17.42
CA LEU A 109 9.76 -4.30 16.22
C LEU A 109 9.59 -3.43 14.97
N LEU A 110 8.74 -2.42 15.00
CA LEU A 110 8.22 -1.77 13.80
C LEU A 110 9.30 -1.11 12.95
N GLU A 111 10.33 -0.51 13.58
CA GLU A 111 11.45 0.09 12.85
C GLU A 111 12.16 -0.94 11.98
N GLU A 112 12.65 -2.01 12.60
CA GLU A 112 13.36 -3.10 11.91
C GLU A 112 12.44 -3.83 10.91
N LEU A 113 11.17 -4.06 11.27
CA LEU A 113 10.20 -4.70 10.39
C LEU A 113 9.91 -3.86 9.13
N THR A 114 9.85 -2.54 9.27
CA THR A 114 9.68 -1.61 8.13
C THR A 114 10.92 -1.66 7.24
N MET A 115 12.12 -1.66 7.83
CA MET A 115 13.37 -1.79 7.08
C MET A 115 13.48 -3.13 6.34
N ASP A 116 13.16 -4.24 7.01
CA ASP A 116 13.13 -5.57 6.42
C ASP A 116 12.10 -5.65 5.26
N ALA A 117 10.92 -5.03 5.42
CA ALA A 117 9.89 -4.99 4.38
C ALA A 117 10.35 -4.20 3.15
N ALA A 118 10.99 -3.05 3.34
CA ALA A 118 11.54 -2.24 2.27
C ALA A 118 12.65 -2.98 1.50
N GLU A 119 13.59 -3.63 2.21
CA GLU A 119 14.64 -4.42 1.57
C GLU A 119 14.05 -5.64 0.82
N ALA A 120 13.06 -6.32 1.40
CA ALA A 120 12.37 -7.42 0.75
C ALA A 120 11.64 -6.98 -0.53
N ALA A 121 11.03 -5.80 -0.52
CA ALA A 121 10.41 -5.19 -1.70
C ALA A 121 11.45 -4.89 -2.79
N GLU A 122 12.62 -4.36 -2.44
CA GLU A 122 13.73 -4.18 -3.38
C GLU A 122 14.18 -5.51 -4.00
N TRP A 123 14.29 -6.58 -3.19
CA TRP A 123 14.66 -7.91 -3.69
C TRP A 123 13.61 -8.47 -4.65
N SER A 124 12.32 -8.28 -4.33
CA SER A 124 11.21 -8.64 -5.21
C SER A 124 11.28 -7.91 -6.54
N ALA A 125 11.57 -6.60 -6.53
CA ALA A 125 11.74 -5.80 -7.74
C ALA A 125 12.92 -6.27 -8.62
N LEU A 126 13.94 -6.90 -8.01
CA LEU A 126 15.04 -7.56 -8.72
C LEU A 126 14.68 -8.96 -9.25
N GLY A 127 13.46 -9.44 -9.02
CA GLY A 127 12.96 -10.75 -9.43
C GLY A 127 13.38 -11.90 -8.50
N LEU A 128 13.85 -11.60 -7.28
CA LEU A 128 14.10 -12.61 -6.26
C LEU A 128 12.78 -13.00 -5.59
N THR A 129 12.63 -14.28 -5.24
CA THR A 129 11.37 -14.80 -4.68
C THR A 129 11.45 -15.12 -3.19
N VAL A 130 12.61 -14.92 -2.57
CA VAL A 130 12.84 -15.19 -1.15
C VAL A 130 13.70 -14.08 -0.58
N TYR A 131 13.21 -13.46 0.49
CA TYR A 131 13.97 -12.57 1.36
C TYR A 131 14.16 -13.23 2.73
N ALA A 132 15.30 -13.03 3.36
CA ALA A 132 15.53 -13.45 4.73
C ALA A 132 16.33 -12.39 5.48
N THR A 133 15.74 -11.84 6.54
CA THR A 133 16.45 -10.93 7.43
C THR A 133 17.63 -11.64 8.11
N SER A 134 18.64 -10.86 8.48
CA SER A 134 19.89 -11.36 9.08
C SER A 134 20.15 -10.68 10.43
N PRO A 135 19.42 -11.07 11.50
CA PRO A 135 19.62 -10.48 12.81
C PRO A 135 21.04 -10.76 13.34
N PRO A 136 21.60 -9.86 14.16
CA PRO A 136 22.96 -10.01 14.70
C PRO A 136 23.11 -11.19 15.66
N GLU A 137 22.02 -11.59 16.33
CA GLU A 137 21.99 -12.71 17.27
C GLU A 137 21.09 -13.84 16.76
N PRO A 138 21.42 -15.12 17.07
CA PRO A 138 20.56 -16.24 16.72
C PRO A 138 19.15 -16.09 17.32
N THR A 139 18.16 -15.89 16.44
CA THR A 139 16.75 -15.65 16.80
C THR A 139 15.85 -16.56 15.97
N GLN A 140 14.68 -16.89 16.50
CA GLN A 140 13.64 -17.58 15.75
C GLN A 140 13.05 -16.61 14.72
N LEU A 141 13.11 -17.00 13.44
CA LEU A 141 12.47 -16.27 12.35
C LEU A 141 11.16 -16.94 11.98
N GLU A 142 10.22 -16.15 11.49
CA GLU A 142 8.95 -16.61 10.95
C GLU A 142 8.96 -16.53 9.43
N VAL A 143 8.29 -17.49 8.81
CA VAL A 143 8.11 -17.53 7.36
C VAL A 143 6.74 -16.95 7.04
N VAL A 144 6.71 -15.97 6.15
CA VAL A 144 5.50 -15.34 5.63
C VAL A 144 5.49 -15.53 4.12
N ASP A 145 4.51 -16.31 3.64
CA ASP A 145 4.28 -16.52 2.22
C ASP A 145 3.18 -15.57 1.74
N LEU A 146 3.47 -14.83 0.67
CA LEU A 146 2.53 -13.88 0.07
C LEU A 146 2.53 -13.98 -1.46
N GLU A 147 1.39 -13.61 -2.04
CA GLU A 147 1.26 -13.45 -3.49
C GLU A 147 1.37 -11.97 -3.84
N LEU A 148 2.35 -11.63 -4.65
CA LEU A 148 2.52 -10.30 -5.22
C LEU A 148 1.85 -10.22 -6.59
N GLU A 149 0.98 -9.23 -6.76
CA GLU A 149 0.26 -9.01 -8.00
C GLU A 149 1.23 -8.58 -9.10
N GLY A 150 1.14 -9.21 -10.27
CA GLY A 150 2.01 -8.87 -11.38
C GLY A 150 1.67 -7.51 -11.98
N GLU A 151 2.69 -6.76 -12.38
CA GLU A 151 2.51 -5.46 -13.02
C GLU A 151 1.81 -5.56 -14.37
N GLN A 152 1.07 -4.51 -14.74
CA GLN A 152 0.61 -4.31 -16.11
C GLN A 152 1.84 -4.16 -17.02
N MET A 153 1.99 -5.02 -18.03
CA MET A 153 3.05 -4.86 -19.01
C MET A 153 2.84 -3.56 -19.77
N MET A 154 3.77 -2.64 -19.61
CA MET A 154 3.81 -1.40 -20.37
C MET A 154 4.82 -1.52 -21.50
N LEU A 155 4.41 -1.06 -22.68
CA LEU A 155 5.38 -0.80 -23.74
C LEU A 155 6.28 0.37 -23.32
N PRO A 156 7.58 0.35 -23.66
CA PRO A 156 8.40 1.55 -23.59
C PRO A 156 7.72 2.69 -24.33
N TRP A 157 7.92 3.94 -23.89
CA TRP A 157 7.41 5.10 -24.61
C TRP A 157 7.95 5.10 -26.05
N LEU A 158 7.05 5.00 -27.03
CA LEU A 158 7.39 4.99 -28.46
C LEU A 158 7.14 6.32 -29.16
N GLY A 159 6.58 7.30 -28.43
CA GLY A 159 6.38 8.65 -28.94
C GLY A 159 7.69 9.43 -29.06
N ALA A 160 7.62 10.58 -29.71
CA ALA A 160 8.69 11.53 -29.72
C ALA A 160 8.93 12.12 -28.31
N GLY A 161 10.12 12.66 -28.07
CA GLY A 161 10.45 13.38 -26.85
C GLY A 161 10.62 12.50 -25.61
N HIS A 162 10.68 13.16 -24.46
CA HIS A 162 10.71 12.58 -23.13
C HIS A 162 9.31 12.61 -22.53
N VAL A 163 9.00 11.62 -21.69
CA VAL A 163 7.81 11.60 -20.85
C VAL A 163 8.19 11.46 -19.38
N GLY A 164 7.55 12.28 -18.56
CA GLY A 164 7.59 12.22 -17.10
C GLY A 164 6.16 12.14 -16.56
N HIS A 165 6.03 12.04 -15.25
CA HIS A 165 4.73 12.18 -14.60
C HIS A 165 4.89 12.93 -13.28
N ASP A 166 3.85 13.67 -12.90
CA ASP A 166 3.79 14.40 -11.63
C ASP A 166 2.47 14.11 -10.93
N HIS A 167 2.52 14.05 -9.60
CA HIS A 167 1.34 14.04 -8.77
C HIS A 167 0.66 15.41 -8.80
N ILE A 168 -0.66 15.41 -8.94
CA ILE A 168 -1.49 16.60 -8.81
C ILE A 168 -2.13 16.56 -7.42
N ASP A 169 -2.07 17.66 -6.68
CA ASP A 169 -2.80 17.80 -5.43
C ASP A 169 -4.31 17.65 -5.67
N GLY A 170 -4.95 16.71 -4.96
CA GLY A 170 -6.39 16.52 -5.05
C GLY A 170 -6.86 15.14 -4.59
N PRO A 171 -8.18 14.95 -4.41
CA PRO A 171 -8.74 13.67 -4.05
C PRO A 171 -8.58 12.64 -5.18
N ASN A 172 -8.48 11.36 -4.81
CA ASN A 172 -8.35 10.22 -5.72
C ASN A 172 -7.01 10.16 -6.49
N HIS A 173 -5.94 10.65 -5.87
CA HIS A 173 -4.55 10.52 -6.30
C HIS A 173 -4.34 10.80 -7.80
N PRO A 174 -4.65 12.00 -8.31
CA PRO A 174 -4.49 12.28 -9.72
C PRO A 174 -3.01 12.45 -10.10
N ILE A 175 -2.61 11.95 -11.28
CA ILE A 175 -1.29 12.21 -11.87
C ILE A 175 -1.42 12.85 -13.26
N ALA A 176 -0.49 13.73 -13.59
CA ALA A 176 -0.33 14.28 -14.93
C ALA A 176 0.74 13.49 -15.69
N LEU A 177 0.44 13.10 -16.93
CA LEU A 177 1.47 12.73 -17.90
C LEU A 177 2.07 14.01 -18.46
N LEU A 178 3.39 14.15 -18.35
CA LEU A 178 4.15 15.28 -18.83
C LEU A 178 4.99 14.89 -20.05
N TRP A 179 5.17 15.81 -20.98
CA TRP A 179 5.88 15.56 -22.23
C TRP A 179 6.73 16.73 -22.69
N ASN A 180 7.89 16.38 -23.26
CA ASN A 180 8.86 17.33 -23.73
C ASN A 180 9.55 16.86 -25.01
N ALA A 181 9.32 17.56 -26.11
CA ALA A 181 9.90 17.21 -27.40
C ALA A 181 11.44 17.36 -27.44
N GLN A 182 12.03 18.26 -26.66
CA GLN A 182 13.45 18.63 -26.75
C GLN A 182 14.27 18.35 -25.49
N HIS A 183 13.67 17.80 -24.42
CA HIS A 183 14.27 17.73 -23.08
C HIS A 183 14.61 19.13 -22.51
N GLU A 184 13.85 20.16 -22.89
CA GLU A 184 13.98 21.53 -22.38
C GLU A 184 12.77 21.92 -21.52
N GLU A 185 12.97 22.29 -20.26
CA GLU A 185 11.89 22.72 -19.36
C GLU A 185 11.09 23.92 -19.91
N PRO A 186 9.78 24.02 -19.64
CA PRO A 186 8.97 23.12 -18.81
C PRO A 186 8.34 21.98 -19.61
N ASP A 187 8.20 20.82 -18.96
CA ASP A 187 7.39 19.72 -19.51
C ASP A 187 5.91 20.12 -19.63
N LEU A 188 5.27 19.70 -20.72
CA LEU A 188 3.88 20.04 -21.03
C LEU A 188 2.93 18.90 -20.64
N PRO A 189 1.86 19.17 -19.89
CA PRO A 189 0.91 18.13 -19.53
C PRO A 189 0.11 17.65 -20.75
N LEU A 190 0.16 16.36 -21.04
CA LEU A 190 -0.60 15.71 -22.11
C LEU A 190 -1.96 15.19 -21.66
N ALA A 191 -1.99 14.55 -20.50
CA ALA A 191 -3.15 13.82 -20.00
C ALA A 191 -3.12 13.73 -18.47
N THR A 192 -4.23 13.31 -17.89
CA THR A 192 -4.38 13.11 -16.45
C THR A 192 -5.03 11.76 -16.21
N ALA A 193 -4.55 11.04 -15.19
CA ALA A 193 -5.17 9.83 -14.67
C ALA A 193 -5.59 10.04 -13.21
N TRP A 194 -6.65 9.36 -12.78
CA TRP A 194 -7.18 9.39 -11.40
C TRP A 194 -8.04 8.16 -11.12
N THR A 195 -8.31 7.87 -9.85
CA THR A 195 -9.31 6.87 -9.46
C THR A 195 -10.70 7.49 -9.56
N ASP A 196 -11.56 6.97 -10.44
CA ASP A 196 -12.94 7.45 -10.56
C ASP A 196 -13.73 7.12 -9.28
N PRO A 197 -14.19 8.12 -8.50
CA PRO A 197 -14.84 7.88 -7.21
C PRO A 197 -16.17 7.12 -7.33
N ALA A 198 -16.79 7.11 -8.51
CA ALA A 198 -18.04 6.38 -8.71
C ALA A 198 -17.82 4.87 -8.93
N SER A 199 -16.68 4.50 -9.51
CA SER A 199 -16.40 3.12 -9.91
C SER A 199 -15.23 2.47 -9.16
N GLY A 200 -14.38 3.27 -8.51
CA GLY A 200 -13.11 2.83 -7.92
C GLY A 200 -12.10 2.36 -8.96
N GLN A 201 -12.31 2.65 -10.25
CA GLN A 201 -11.47 2.20 -11.36
C GLN A 201 -10.63 3.37 -11.90
N PRO A 202 -9.48 3.10 -12.54
CA PRO A 202 -8.71 4.15 -13.17
C PRO A 202 -9.52 4.84 -14.26
N ALA A 203 -9.35 6.15 -14.37
CA ALA A 203 -9.90 6.97 -15.43
C ALA A 203 -8.81 7.88 -15.96
N VAL A 204 -8.82 8.07 -17.29
CA VAL A 204 -7.85 8.90 -18.00
C VAL A 204 -8.54 9.93 -18.88
N SER A 205 -7.91 11.10 -19.04
CA SER A 205 -8.39 12.13 -19.94
C SER A 205 -7.22 12.91 -20.53
N ALA A 206 -7.28 13.13 -21.84
CA ALA A 206 -6.40 14.05 -22.53
C ALA A 206 -6.62 15.50 -22.07
N ARG A 207 -5.55 16.30 -22.11
CA ARG A 207 -5.64 17.75 -22.01
C ARG A 207 -6.16 18.32 -23.35
N PRO A 208 -6.92 19.43 -23.31
CA PRO A 208 -7.35 20.09 -24.54
C PRO A 208 -6.16 20.60 -25.36
N ARG A 209 -6.25 20.49 -26.69
CA ARG A 209 -5.30 21.08 -27.66
C ARG A 209 -3.88 20.49 -27.62
N VAL A 210 -3.74 19.22 -27.22
CA VAL A 210 -2.49 18.48 -27.42
C VAL A 210 -2.26 18.25 -28.92
N ASP A 211 -1.03 18.46 -29.37
CA ASP A 211 -0.59 18.13 -30.73
C ASP A 211 -0.09 16.68 -30.77
N TRP A 212 -1.00 15.75 -31.02
CA TRP A 212 -0.68 14.31 -31.06
C TRP A 212 0.26 13.93 -32.21
N ASP A 213 0.28 14.70 -33.30
CA ASP A 213 1.22 14.48 -34.39
C ASP A 213 2.65 14.81 -33.93
N ALA A 214 2.83 15.85 -33.13
CA ALA A 214 4.12 16.18 -32.51
C ALA A 214 4.55 15.17 -31.44
N VAL A 215 3.60 14.65 -30.66
CA VAL A 215 3.85 13.55 -29.70
C VAL A 215 4.26 12.27 -30.44
N GLY A 216 3.81 12.07 -31.67
CA GLY A 216 4.15 10.91 -32.49
C GLY A 216 3.43 9.62 -32.08
N LEU A 217 2.39 9.74 -31.25
CA LEU A 217 1.49 8.64 -30.87
C LEU A 217 0.03 9.10 -30.93
N PRO A 218 -0.90 8.21 -31.32
CA PRO A 218 -2.32 8.50 -31.22
C PRO A 218 -2.76 8.75 -29.77
N GLU A 219 -3.72 9.66 -29.58
CA GLU A 219 -4.31 9.97 -28.27
C GLU A 219 -4.71 8.72 -27.48
N ALA A 220 -5.40 7.78 -28.14
CA ALA A 220 -5.87 6.56 -27.49
C ALA A 220 -4.72 5.70 -26.94
N GLU A 221 -3.60 5.60 -27.66
CA GLU A 221 -2.43 4.83 -27.21
C GLU A 221 -1.74 5.51 -26.03
N VAL A 222 -1.67 6.85 -26.02
CA VAL A 222 -1.11 7.60 -24.89
C VAL A 222 -1.99 7.45 -23.64
N LEU A 223 -3.32 7.47 -23.80
CA LEU A 223 -4.25 7.29 -22.69
C LEU A 223 -4.22 5.88 -22.11
N GLU A 224 -4.11 4.85 -22.96
CA GLU A 224 -3.94 3.45 -22.52
C GLU A 224 -2.60 3.26 -21.81
N TRP A 225 -1.52 3.86 -22.33
CA TRP A 225 -0.21 3.84 -21.68
C TRP A 225 -0.25 4.49 -20.29
N LEU A 226 -0.90 5.66 -20.18
CA LEU A 226 -1.06 6.37 -18.91
C LEU A 226 -1.94 5.59 -17.91
N GLU A 227 -2.98 4.91 -18.39
CA GLU A 227 -3.81 4.04 -17.55
C GLU A 227 -2.98 2.87 -16.98
N GLY A 228 -2.12 2.26 -17.79
CA GLY A 228 -1.17 1.24 -17.33
C GLY A 228 -0.17 1.78 -16.29
N LEU A 229 0.37 2.98 -16.52
CA LEU A 229 1.26 3.65 -15.56
C LEU A 229 0.53 3.89 -14.23
N TYR A 230 -0.70 4.40 -14.31
CA TYR A 230 -1.52 4.66 -13.13
C TYR A 230 -1.84 3.38 -12.34
N LEU A 231 -2.19 2.30 -13.04
CA LEU A 231 -2.44 1.01 -12.42
C LEU A 231 -1.22 0.52 -11.65
N ASN A 232 -0.04 0.54 -12.29
CA ASN A 232 1.19 0.07 -11.66
C ASN A 232 1.65 0.96 -10.50
N HIS A 233 1.43 2.27 -10.60
CA HIS A 233 1.95 3.24 -9.63
C HIS A 233 1.00 3.52 -8.46
N HIS A 234 -0.31 3.31 -8.62
CA HIS A 234 -1.32 3.72 -7.62
C HIS A 234 -2.34 2.66 -7.21
N LEU A 235 -2.52 1.61 -8.01
CA LEU A 235 -3.59 0.62 -7.75
C LEU A 235 -3.05 -0.76 -7.43
N LEU A 236 -1.85 -1.10 -7.89
CA LEU A 236 -1.14 -2.26 -7.35
C LEU A 236 -0.69 -1.93 -5.94
N ALA A 237 -0.97 -2.85 -5.01
CA ALA A 237 -0.49 -2.72 -3.64
C ALA A 237 1.04 -2.75 -3.64
N ASP A 238 1.64 -1.81 -2.91
CA ASP A 238 3.08 -1.74 -2.73
C ASP A 238 3.58 -3.05 -2.09
N PRO A 239 4.55 -3.76 -2.69
CA PRO A 239 5.16 -4.94 -2.08
C PRO A 239 5.64 -4.71 -0.64
N GLU A 240 6.16 -3.52 -0.31
CA GLU A 240 6.57 -3.18 1.05
C GLU A 240 5.38 -3.24 2.01
N GLU A 241 4.29 -2.56 1.68
CA GLU A 241 3.05 -2.55 2.48
C GLU A 241 2.45 -3.96 2.61
N LEU A 242 2.48 -4.76 1.54
CA LEU A 242 1.98 -6.14 1.56
C LEU A 242 2.81 -7.03 2.50
N ILE A 243 4.13 -6.91 2.47
CA ILE A 243 5.05 -7.68 3.33
C ILE A 243 4.88 -7.26 4.78
N LEU A 244 4.82 -5.95 5.06
CA LEU A 244 4.56 -5.42 6.40
C LEU A 244 3.23 -5.93 6.94
N ARG A 245 2.13 -5.78 6.19
CA ARG A 245 0.81 -6.27 6.58
C ARG A 245 0.80 -7.76 6.86
N ALA A 246 1.45 -8.57 6.01
CA ALA A 246 1.52 -10.02 6.21
C ALA A 246 2.31 -10.37 7.48
N GLY A 247 3.37 -9.63 7.80
CA GLY A 247 4.08 -9.70 9.08
C GLY A 247 3.18 -9.37 10.28
N LEU A 248 2.39 -8.30 10.19
CA LEU A 248 1.43 -7.91 11.22
C LEU A 248 0.34 -8.98 11.43
N GLU A 249 -0.22 -9.53 10.35
CA GLU A 249 -1.21 -10.62 10.39
C GLU A 249 -0.63 -11.87 11.06
N ARG A 250 0.64 -12.18 10.79
CA ARG A 250 1.36 -13.29 11.40
C ARG A 250 1.58 -13.07 12.90
N ILE A 251 2.00 -11.87 13.31
CA ILE A 251 2.13 -11.47 14.72
C ILE A 251 0.78 -11.58 15.44
N ALA A 252 -0.30 -11.12 14.78
CA ALA A 252 -1.66 -11.17 15.30
C ALA A 252 -2.24 -12.61 15.41
N GLY A 253 -1.62 -13.59 14.75
CA GLY A 253 -2.08 -14.98 14.71
C GLY A 253 -3.33 -15.19 13.84
N ILE A 254 -3.51 -14.36 12.81
CA ILE A 254 -4.69 -14.36 11.94
C ILE A 254 -4.40 -15.12 10.62
N ARG A 255 -3.12 -15.22 10.23
CA ARG A 255 -2.63 -16.04 9.11
C ARG A 255 -1.36 -16.84 9.45
#